data_AF-A0A1B6AMA0-F1
#
_entry.id   AF-A0A1B6AMA0-F1
#
_cell.length_a   1.000
_cell.length_b   1.000
_cell.length_c   1.000
_cell.angle_alpha   90.00
_cell.angle_beta   90.00
_cell.angle_gamma   90.00
#
_symmetry.space_group_name_H-M   'P 1'
#
loop_
_entity.id
_entity.type
_entity.pdbx_description
1 polymer ?
#
loop_
_entity_poly.entity_id
_entity_poly.type
_entity_poly.pdbx_seq_one_letter_code
_entity_poly.pdbx_strand_id
1 'polypeptide(L)'
;MTGGPAPAPLSVGVGARRGVPESEVLDLITAALTAAGWPARPVAALATVTARADEPGLAGAARRLGIPLRAFPAAALAAVRVPRPSAAVADAVGTPSVAEAAALLAAGPDAELVAGKRTSARPGRPARATCALAAPRTTAPRTTAPPPRTTALPPSALPAATPGTKETP
;
A
#
# COMPACT_ATOMS: atom_id res chain seq x y z
N MET A 1 -20.17 -23.42 10.85
CA MET A 1 -19.49 -22.99 9.62
C MET A 1 -18.57 -21.84 10.00
N THR A 2 -17.32 -22.13 10.35
CA THR A 2 -16.37 -21.10 10.81
C THR A 2 -15.84 -20.37 9.58
N GLY A 3 -16.49 -19.27 9.21
CA GLY A 3 -16.00 -18.39 8.15
C GLY A 3 -14.64 -17.85 8.57
N GLY A 4 -13.58 -18.24 7.87
CA GLY A 4 -12.27 -17.60 7.99
C GLY A 4 -12.39 -16.10 7.71
N PRO A 5 -11.43 -15.28 8.16
CA PRO A 5 -11.48 -13.85 7.92
C PRO A 5 -11.60 -13.56 6.42
N ALA A 6 -12.51 -12.65 6.06
CA ALA A 6 -12.66 -12.23 4.68
C ALA A 6 -11.31 -11.74 4.12
N PRO A 7 -10.97 -12.04 2.86
CA PRO A 7 -9.69 -11.63 2.29
C PRO A 7 -9.57 -10.11 2.32
N ALA A 8 -8.42 -9.60 2.78
CA ALA A 8 -8.16 -8.17 2.83
C ALA A 8 -8.39 -7.53 1.44
N PRO A 9 -9.07 -6.39 1.36
CA PRO A 9 -9.40 -5.77 0.09
C PRO A 9 -8.14 -5.27 -0.64
N LEU A 10 -8.21 -5.24 -1.96
CA LEU A 10 -7.14 -4.77 -2.83
C LEU A 10 -7.24 -3.26 -3.05
N SER A 11 -6.10 -2.64 -3.31
CA SER A 11 -6.05 -1.30 -3.92
C SER A 11 -5.65 -1.41 -5.37
N VAL A 12 -6.32 -0.63 -6.23
CA VAL A 12 -6.05 -0.63 -7.67
C VAL A 12 -5.47 0.72 -8.07
N GLY A 13 -4.23 0.72 -8.53
CA GLY A 13 -3.64 1.92 -9.11
C GLY A 13 -3.92 1.97 -10.60
N VAL A 14 -4.30 3.14 -11.12
CA VAL A 14 -4.70 3.36 -12.51
C VAL A 14 -3.99 4.59 -13.07
N GLY A 15 -3.26 4.40 -14.16
CA GLY A 15 -2.79 5.47 -15.05
C GLY A 15 -3.71 5.57 -16.25
N ALA A 16 -4.13 6.77 -16.64
CA ALA A 16 -5.02 6.97 -17.77
C ALA A 16 -4.64 8.18 -18.64
N ARG A 17 -4.95 8.08 -19.94
CA ARG A 17 -4.96 9.21 -20.87
C ARG A 17 -6.23 10.03 -20.66
N ARG A 18 -6.18 11.32 -21.06
CA ARG A 18 -7.36 12.19 -21.06
C ARG A 18 -8.47 11.61 -21.95
N GLY A 19 -9.71 11.77 -21.51
CA GLY A 19 -10.90 11.23 -22.16
C GLY A 19 -10.96 9.70 -22.12
N VAL A 20 -10.36 9.06 -21.10
CA VAL A 20 -10.58 7.62 -20.91
C VAL A 20 -12.06 7.41 -20.58
N PRO A 21 -12.77 6.51 -21.28
CA PRO A 21 -14.14 6.21 -20.92
C PRO A 21 -14.17 5.36 -19.65
N GLU A 22 -15.15 5.63 -18.80
CA GLU A 22 -15.40 4.91 -17.56
C GLU A 22 -15.47 3.38 -17.76
N SER A 23 -16.15 2.94 -18.82
CA SER A 23 -16.26 1.51 -19.15
C SER A 23 -14.91 0.84 -19.37
N GLU A 24 -13.97 1.50 -20.07
CA GLU A 24 -12.63 0.94 -20.29
C GLU A 24 -11.84 0.78 -18.99
N VAL A 25 -12.02 1.71 -18.03
CA VAL A 25 -11.39 1.61 -16.71
C VAL A 25 -11.95 0.40 -15.96
N LEU A 26 -13.28 0.23 -15.96
CA LEU A 26 -13.95 -0.86 -15.27
C LEU A 26 -13.65 -2.24 -15.89
N ASP A 27 -13.65 -2.32 -17.22
CA ASP A 27 -13.28 -3.53 -17.94
C ASP A 27 -11.83 -3.91 -17.64
N LEU A 28 -10.93 -2.92 -17.59
CA LEU A 28 -9.53 -3.14 -17.26
C LEU A 28 -9.36 -3.66 -15.82
N ILE A 29 -10.04 -3.05 -14.84
CA ILE A 29 -10.00 -3.51 -13.44
C ILE A 29 -10.51 -4.94 -13.33
N THR A 30 -11.66 -5.23 -13.96
CA THR A 30 -12.26 -6.57 -13.98
C THR A 30 -11.32 -7.59 -14.60
N ALA A 31 -10.71 -7.25 -15.74
CA ALA A 31 -9.75 -8.12 -16.42
C ALA A 31 -8.49 -8.36 -15.58
N ALA A 32 -8.00 -7.35 -14.84
CA ALA A 32 -6.86 -7.50 -13.94
C ALA A 32 -7.18 -8.41 -12.75
N LEU A 33 -8.33 -8.24 -12.10
CA LEU A 33 -8.78 -9.09 -11.01
C LEU A 33 -8.95 -10.54 -11.44
N THR A 34 -9.59 -10.77 -12.59
CA THR A 34 -9.77 -12.12 -13.16
C THR A 34 -8.44 -12.76 -13.51
N ALA A 35 -7.53 -12.02 -14.16
CA ALA A 35 -6.21 -12.55 -14.53
C ALA A 35 -5.33 -12.87 -13.31
N ALA A 36 -5.52 -12.16 -12.18
CA ALA A 36 -4.84 -12.43 -10.93
C ALA A 36 -5.49 -13.55 -10.09
N GLY A 37 -6.57 -14.18 -10.59
CA GLY A 37 -7.29 -15.25 -9.89
C GLY A 37 -8.19 -14.76 -8.76
N TRP A 38 -8.53 -13.46 -8.72
CA TRP A 38 -9.33 -12.83 -7.68
C TRP A 38 -10.55 -12.06 -8.21
N PRO A 39 -11.42 -12.69 -9.04
CA PRO A 39 -12.53 -11.98 -9.70
C PRO A 39 -13.55 -11.37 -8.72
N ALA A 40 -13.68 -11.94 -7.52
CA ALA A 40 -14.63 -11.51 -6.49
C ALA A 40 -13.97 -10.81 -5.29
N ARG A 41 -12.66 -10.56 -5.32
CA ARG A 41 -11.97 -9.95 -4.17
C ARG A 41 -12.34 -8.47 -4.08
N PRO A 42 -12.74 -7.97 -2.90
CA PRO A 42 -13.16 -6.58 -2.76
C PRO A 42 -12.01 -5.63 -3.08
N VAL A 43 -12.36 -4.50 -3.68
CA VAL A 43 -11.45 -3.37 -3.89
C VAL A 43 -11.78 -2.30 -2.86
N ALA A 44 -10.78 -1.77 -2.17
CA ALA A 44 -10.96 -0.72 -1.16
C ALA A 44 -10.83 0.70 -1.76
N ALA A 45 -10.04 0.86 -2.81
CA ALA A 45 -9.78 2.17 -3.41
C ALA A 45 -9.26 2.04 -4.85
N LEU A 46 -9.60 3.04 -5.68
CA LEU A 46 -8.81 3.38 -6.86
C LEU A 46 -7.76 4.41 -6.48
N ALA A 47 -6.61 4.36 -7.13
CA ALA A 47 -5.50 5.25 -6.89
C ALA A 47 -4.91 5.77 -8.20
N THR A 48 -4.55 7.05 -8.26
CA THR A 48 -3.94 7.65 -9.46
C THR A 48 -2.99 8.80 -9.11
N VAL A 49 -2.40 9.42 -10.13
CA VAL A 49 -1.62 10.66 -9.97
C VAL A 49 -2.55 11.88 -9.86
N THR A 50 -2.20 12.87 -9.04
CA THR A 50 -3.00 14.10 -8.84
C THR A 50 -3.44 14.76 -10.15
N ALA A 51 -2.60 14.77 -11.19
CA ALA A 51 -2.93 15.30 -12.52
C ALA A 51 -4.07 14.56 -13.27
N ARG A 52 -4.60 13.48 -12.67
CA ARG A 52 -5.71 12.66 -13.18
C ARG A 52 -6.84 12.49 -12.16
N ALA A 53 -6.82 13.20 -11.02
CA ALA A 53 -7.85 13.10 -9.99
C ALA A 53 -9.24 13.44 -10.54
N ASP A 54 -9.33 14.45 -11.40
CA ASP A 54 -10.59 14.94 -11.98
C ASP A 54 -10.92 14.30 -13.34
N GLU A 55 -10.20 13.25 -13.74
CA GLU A 55 -10.48 12.59 -15.02
C GLU A 55 -11.85 11.89 -14.93
N PRO A 56 -12.85 12.26 -15.77
CA PRO A 56 -14.23 11.80 -15.62
C PRO A 56 -14.37 10.27 -15.65
N GLY A 57 -13.57 9.59 -16.47
CA GLY A 57 -13.58 8.13 -16.55
C GLY A 57 -13.08 7.45 -15.27
N LEU A 58 -12.12 8.04 -14.56
CA LEU A 58 -11.62 7.50 -13.28
C LEU A 58 -12.60 7.79 -12.14
N ALA A 59 -13.07 9.04 -12.04
CA ALA A 59 -14.04 9.44 -11.03
C ALA A 59 -15.37 8.67 -11.18
N GLY A 60 -15.84 8.49 -12.42
CA GLY A 60 -17.01 7.70 -12.75
C GLY A 60 -16.84 6.22 -12.36
N ALA A 61 -15.68 5.63 -12.64
CA ALA A 61 -15.40 4.23 -12.30
C ALA A 61 -15.37 4.02 -10.78
N ALA A 62 -14.72 4.93 -10.03
CA ALA A 62 -14.71 4.91 -8.58
C ALA A 62 -16.13 4.99 -8.00
N ARG A 63 -16.96 5.92 -8.52
CA ARG A 63 -18.37 6.07 -8.13
C ARG A 63 -19.17 4.80 -8.42
N ARG A 64 -19.02 4.19 -9.59
CA ARG A 64 -19.73 2.95 -9.96
C ARG A 64 -19.34 1.76 -9.10
N LEU A 65 -18.09 1.71 -8.66
CA LEU A 65 -17.60 0.68 -7.73
C LEU A 65 -17.94 0.99 -6.27
N GLY A 66 -18.44 2.20 -5.96
CA GLY A 66 -18.74 2.62 -4.59
C GLY A 66 -17.50 2.81 -3.71
N ILE A 67 -16.34 3.11 -4.31
CA ILE A 67 -15.05 3.21 -3.62
C ILE A 67 -14.41 4.59 -3.82
N PRO A 68 -13.55 5.04 -2.90
CA PRO A 68 -12.83 6.31 -3.07
C PRO A 68 -11.82 6.24 -4.23
N LEU A 69 -11.67 7.38 -4.91
CA LEU A 69 -10.54 7.67 -5.78
C LEU A 69 -9.49 8.47 -4.99
N ARG A 70 -8.33 7.88 -4.75
CA ARG A 70 -7.19 8.52 -4.08
C ARG A 70 -6.21 9.05 -5.12
N ALA A 71 -5.74 10.27 -4.93
CA ALA A 71 -4.79 10.90 -5.85
C ALA A 71 -3.50 11.27 -5.13
N PHE A 72 -2.36 10.91 -5.71
CA PHE A 72 -1.05 11.13 -5.13
C PHE A 72 -0.18 12.04 -6.01
N PRO A 73 0.61 12.96 -5.41
CA PRO A 73 1.54 13.78 -6.17
C PRO A 73 2.56 12.93 -6.92
N ALA A 74 2.97 13.38 -8.12
CA ALA A 74 3.96 12.66 -8.93
C ALA A 74 5.27 12.40 -8.16
N ALA A 75 5.70 13.34 -7.31
CA ALA A 75 6.88 13.18 -6.45
C ALA A 75 6.73 12.03 -5.43
N ALA A 76 5.54 11.89 -4.83
CA ALA A 76 5.26 10.80 -3.89
C ALA A 76 5.27 9.44 -4.62
N LEU A 77 4.68 9.38 -5.82
CA LEU A 77 4.70 8.17 -6.65
C LEU A 77 6.13 7.78 -7.07
N ALA A 78 6.96 8.76 -7.44
CA ALA A 78 8.34 8.54 -7.85
C ALA A 78 9.23 8.02 -6.71
N ALA A 79 8.88 8.32 -5.45
CA ALA A 79 9.60 7.84 -4.27
C ALA A 79 9.25 6.39 -3.88
N VAL A 80 8.22 5.78 -4.46
CA VAL A 80 7.80 4.42 -4.14
C VAL A 80 8.81 3.42 -4.70
N ARG A 81 9.30 2.52 -3.85
CA ARG A 81 10.06 1.35 -4.33
C ARG A 81 9.07 0.26 -4.74
N VAL A 82 8.97 0.02 -6.04
CA VAL A 82 8.25 -1.16 -6.56
C VAL A 82 9.20 -2.35 -6.59
N PRO A 83 8.89 -3.47 -5.90
CA PRO A 83 9.65 -4.70 -6.03
C PRO A 83 9.61 -5.16 -7.49
N ARG A 84 10.77 -5.41 -8.11
CA ARG A 84 10.84 -6.01 -9.44
C ARG A 84 10.45 -7.49 -9.33
N PRO A 85 9.42 -8.00 -10.04
CA PRO A 85 9.25 -9.44 -10.22
C PRO A 85 10.43 -9.96 -11.04
N SER A 86 11.06 -11.05 -10.61
CA SER A 86 12.16 -11.66 -11.36
C SER A 86 11.64 -12.42 -12.60
N ALA A 87 12.43 -12.35 -13.66
CA ALA A 87 12.52 -13.25 -14.83
C ALA A 87 11.50 -13.19 -16.00
N ALA A 88 10.47 -12.34 -16.03
CA ALA A 88 9.57 -12.29 -17.22
C ALA A 88 9.51 -10.97 -18.00
N VAL A 89 10.10 -9.87 -17.54
CA VAL A 89 10.17 -8.61 -18.32
C VAL A 89 11.46 -7.86 -18.00
N ALA A 90 12.53 -8.16 -18.73
CA ALA A 90 13.65 -7.25 -18.88
C ALA A 90 13.28 -6.26 -20.00
N ASP A 91 12.74 -5.10 -19.62
CA ASP A 91 12.97 -3.83 -20.31
C ASP A 91 12.28 -2.68 -19.56
N ALA A 92 13.05 -2.12 -18.61
CA ALA A 92 13.08 -0.72 -18.18
C ALA A 92 13.75 -0.68 -16.81
N VAL A 93 15.02 -0.27 -16.77
CA VAL A 93 15.53 0.41 -15.58
C VAL A 93 14.80 1.76 -15.56
N GLY A 94 13.69 1.83 -14.85
CA GLY A 94 12.78 2.98 -14.90
C GLY A 94 11.97 3.08 -13.63
N THR A 95 11.71 4.32 -13.23
CA THR A 95 10.74 4.72 -12.21
C THR A 95 9.51 3.81 -12.25
N PRO A 96 8.97 3.38 -11.09
CA PRO A 96 7.75 2.59 -11.05
C PRO A 96 6.67 3.20 -11.95
N SER A 97 5.88 2.36 -12.63
CA SER A 97 4.72 2.87 -13.36
C SER A 97 3.82 3.61 -12.37
N VAL A 98 3.24 4.75 -12.79
CA VAL A 98 2.26 5.52 -11.99
C VAL A 98 1.19 4.61 -11.38
N ALA A 99 0.74 3.60 -12.14
CA ALA A 99 -0.25 2.63 -11.67
C ALA A 99 0.27 1.77 -10.50
N GLU A 100 1.50 1.26 -10.59
CA GLU A 100 2.08 0.40 -9.55
C GLU A 100 2.37 1.18 -8.27
N ALA A 101 2.98 2.36 -8.41
CA ALA A 101 3.27 3.24 -7.28
C ALA A 101 1.97 3.69 -6.57
N ALA A 102 0.94 4.06 -7.33
CA ALA A 102 -0.34 4.47 -6.77
C ALA A 102 -1.05 3.30 -6.06
N ALA A 103 -0.99 2.09 -6.61
CA ALA A 103 -1.58 0.90 -5.99
C ALA A 103 -0.94 0.63 -4.62
N LEU A 104 0.39 0.63 -4.55
CA LEU A 104 1.14 0.38 -3.31
C LEU A 104 0.87 1.45 -2.25
N LEU A 105 0.91 2.74 -2.62
CA LEU A 105 0.62 3.82 -1.67
C LEU A 105 -0.81 3.77 -1.13
N ALA A 106 -1.77 3.38 -1.96
CA ALA A 106 -3.15 3.23 -1.52
C ALA A 106 -3.36 2.01 -0.63
N ALA A 107 -2.64 0.91 -0.88
CA ALA A 107 -2.68 -0.29 -0.05
C ALA A 107 -1.99 -0.11 1.31
N GLY A 108 -1.08 0.87 1.43
CA GLY A 108 -0.49 1.29 2.69
C GLY A 108 0.92 0.76 2.93
N PRO A 109 1.48 0.98 4.13
CA PRO A 109 2.83 0.54 4.46
C PRO A 109 2.97 -0.98 4.35
N ASP A 110 4.14 -1.44 3.93
CA ASP A 110 4.47 -2.85 3.71
C ASP A 110 3.57 -3.58 2.70
N ALA A 111 2.75 -2.86 1.92
CA ALA A 111 1.94 -3.44 0.86
C ALA A 111 2.80 -4.09 -0.23
N GLU A 112 2.24 -5.10 -0.88
CA GLU A 112 2.91 -5.84 -1.93
C GLU A 112 2.09 -5.78 -3.23
N LEU A 113 2.79 -5.71 -4.37
CA LEU A 113 2.13 -5.87 -5.66
C LEU A 113 1.71 -7.32 -5.82
N VAL A 114 0.43 -7.51 -6.05
CA VAL A 114 -0.17 -8.82 -6.26
C VAL A 114 -0.49 -9.08 -7.73
N ALA A 115 -0.53 -8.03 -8.54
CA ALA A 115 -0.42 -8.10 -10.00
C ALA A 115 0.28 -6.84 -10.54
N GLY A 116 1.25 -7.04 -11.44
CA GLY A 116 1.94 -5.95 -12.13
C GLY A 116 1.08 -5.22 -13.15
N LYS A 117 1.67 -4.26 -13.87
CA LYS A 117 0.95 -3.44 -14.85
C LYS A 117 0.19 -4.26 -15.91
N ARG A 118 -1.08 -3.93 -16.12
CA ARG A 118 -1.93 -4.40 -17.23
C ARG A 118 -2.49 -3.21 -17.98
N THR A 119 -2.43 -3.22 -19.31
CA THR A 119 -2.98 -2.19 -20.19
C THR A 119 -4.38 -2.55 -20.68
N SER A 120 -5.22 -1.55 -20.92
CA SER A 120 -6.52 -1.77 -21.57
C SER A 120 -6.33 -2.27 -23.00
N ALA A 121 -7.15 -3.23 -23.42
CA ALA A 121 -7.14 -3.74 -24.78
C ALA A 121 -8.46 -3.38 -25.45
N ARG A 122 -8.40 -2.72 -26.61
CA ARG A 122 -9.57 -2.47 -27.47
C ARG A 122 -9.23 -2.79 -28.93
N PRO A 123 -10.09 -3.55 -29.63
CA PRO A 123 -9.89 -3.80 -31.06
C PRO A 123 -9.78 -2.49 -31.85
N GLY A 124 -8.72 -2.35 -32.64
CA GLY A 124 -8.52 -1.20 -33.53
C GLY A 124 -8.26 0.15 -32.86
N ARG A 125 -8.00 0.20 -31.54
CA ARG A 125 -7.70 1.47 -30.83
C ARG A 125 -6.55 1.31 -29.84
N PRO A 126 -5.72 2.35 -29.63
CA PRO A 126 -4.64 2.30 -28.66
C PRO A 126 -5.19 2.25 -27.23
N ALA A 127 -4.48 1.55 -26.35
CA ALA A 127 -4.76 1.53 -24.92
C ALA A 127 -4.75 2.95 -24.33
N ARG A 128 -5.77 3.28 -23.54
CA ARG A 128 -5.85 4.57 -22.83
C ARG A 128 -5.72 4.44 -21.32
N ALA A 129 -5.71 3.22 -20.78
CA ALA A 129 -5.52 2.98 -19.36
C ALA A 129 -4.52 1.85 -19.08
N THR A 130 -3.87 1.95 -17.94
CA THR A 130 -3.01 0.92 -17.34
C THR A 130 -3.40 0.79 -15.87
N CYS A 131 -3.50 -0.43 -15.33
CA CYS A 131 -3.74 -0.64 -13.92
C CYS A 131 -2.76 -1.63 -13.30
N ALA A 132 -2.64 -1.61 -11.97
CA ALA A 132 -1.90 -2.58 -11.16
C ALA A 132 -2.66 -2.85 -9.85
N LEU A 133 -2.43 -4.01 -9.25
CA LEU A 133 -3.12 -4.44 -8.03
C LEU A 133 -2.12 -4.57 -6.87
N ALA A 134 -2.47 -4.02 -5.72
CA ALA A 134 -1.70 -4.17 -4.48
C ALA A 134 -2.60 -4.67 -3.34
N ALA A 135 -2.03 -5.50 -2.47
CA ALA A 135 -2.67 -5.92 -1.24
C ALA A 135 -1.90 -5.36 -0.04
N PRO A 136 -2.60 -4.95 1.04
CA PRO A 136 -1.93 -4.70 2.30
C PRO A 136 -1.26 -5.99 2.78
N ARG A 137 -0.11 -5.87 3.45
CA ARG A 137 0.45 -7.01 4.16
C ARG A 137 -0.51 -7.38 5.29
N THR A 138 -1.12 -8.56 5.20
CA THR A 138 -1.74 -9.19 6.36
C THR A 138 -0.61 -9.66 7.26
N THR A 139 -0.07 -8.75 8.07
CA THR A 139 0.74 -9.17 9.20
C THR A 139 -0.22 -9.76 10.23
N ALA A 140 -0.03 -11.04 10.58
CA ALA A 140 -0.55 -11.55 11.85
C ALA A 140 -0.12 -10.57 12.96
N PRO A 141 -0.93 -10.37 14.02
CA PRO A 141 -0.61 -9.40 15.06
C PRO A 141 0.84 -9.62 15.49
N ARG A 142 1.69 -8.60 15.32
CA ARG A 142 2.99 -8.59 15.95
C ARG A 142 2.70 -8.66 17.44
N THR A 143 2.86 -9.83 18.04
CA THR A 143 3.07 -9.95 19.48
C THR A 143 4.28 -9.08 19.76
N THR A 144 4.03 -7.83 20.13
CA THR A 144 5.05 -6.98 20.69
C THR A 144 5.32 -7.63 22.03
N ALA A 145 6.37 -8.44 22.10
CA ALA A 145 6.90 -8.87 23.38
C ALA A 145 7.09 -7.58 24.21
N PRO A 146 6.58 -7.52 25.46
CA PRO A 146 6.79 -6.35 26.30
C PRO A 146 8.30 -6.08 26.40
N PRO A 147 8.74 -4.81 26.48
CA PRO A 147 10.16 -4.53 26.67
C PRO A 147 10.66 -5.28 27.91
N PRO A 148 11.91 -5.78 27.93
CA PRO A 148 12.43 -6.45 29.11
C PRO A 148 12.31 -5.47 30.28
N ARG A 149 11.56 -5.87 31.31
CA ARG A 149 11.50 -5.14 32.57
C ARG A 149 12.93 -5.08 33.09
N THR A 150 13.54 -3.90 33.05
CA THR A 150 14.76 -3.64 33.81
C THR A 150 14.37 -3.76 35.27
N THR A 151 14.66 -4.90 35.90
CA THR A 151 14.66 -5.02 37.35
C THR A 151 15.79 -4.11 37.85
N ALA A 152 15.42 -2.97 38.41
CA ALA A 152 16.36 -2.12 39.12
C ALA A 152 17.07 -2.95 40.20
N LEU A 153 18.41 -2.92 40.21
CA LEU A 153 19.22 -3.42 41.33
C LEU A 153 18.78 -2.70 42.62
N PRO A 154 18.76 -3.39 43.78
CA PRO A 154 18.51 -2.72 45.06
C PRO A 154 19.65 -1.74 45.38
N PRO A 155 19.36 -0.62 46.08
CA PRO A 155 20.41 0.31 46.49
C PRO A 155 21.37 -0.38 47.46
N SER A 156 22.65 -0.42 47.12
CA SER A 156 23.71 -0.81 48.05
C SER A 156 23.72 0.15 49.25
N ALA A 157 23.61 -0.43 50.44
CA ALA A 157 23.75 0.24 51.70
C ALA A 157 25.18 0.80 51.87
N LEU A 158 25.28 2.09 52.18
CA LEU A 158 26.46 2.71 52.79
C LEU A 158 26.27 2.69 54.31
N PRO A 159 27.23 2.24 55.13
CA PRO A 159 27.23 2.56 56.53
C PRO A 159 28.20 3.72 56.86
N ALA A 160 27.63 4.65 57.64
CA ALA A 160 28.21 5.42 58.73
C ALA A 160 29.34 6.44 58.47
N ALA A 161 28.93 7.70 58.47
CA ALA A 161 29.76 8.83 58.87
C ALA A 161 30.14 8.74 60.36
N THR A 162 31.37 9.14 60.65
CA THR A 162 32.00 9.24 61.97
C THR A 162 31.32 10.29 62.86
N PRO A 163 31.04 10.04 64.15
CA PRO A 163 30.73 11.11 65.08
C PRO A 163 32.01 11.70 65.67
N GLY A 164 32.23 12.98 65.41
CA GLY A 164 33.21 13.80 66.12
C GLY A 164 32.56 14.60 67.26
N THR A 165 33.27 14.61 68.40
CA THR A 165 33.36 15.69 69.41
C THR A 165 32.41 15.67 70.62
N LYS A 166 33.01 15.45 71.80
CA LYS A 166 33.11 16.32 73.01
C LYS A 166 33.45 15.44 74.23
N GLU A 167 34.34 15.77 75.16
CA GLU A 167 34.35 16.87 76.15
C GLU A 167 35.81 17.04 76.67
N THR A 168 36.44 18.23 76.79
CA THR A 168 36.38 19.27 77.88
C THR A 168 36.94 18.78 79.23
N PRO A 169 37.63 19.57 80.09
CA PRO A 169 38.21 20.93 79.98
C PRO A 169 39.74 21.00 79.90
#